data_AF-A0A519QVV7-F1
#
_entry.id   AF-A0A519QVV7-F1
#
_cell.length_a   1.000
_cell.length_b   1.000
_cell.length_c   1.000
_cell.angle_alpha   90.00
_cell.angle_beta   90.00
_cell.angle_gamma   90.00
#
_symmetry.space_group_name_H-M   'P 1'
#
loop_
_entity.id
_entity.type
_entity.pdbx_description
1 polymer ?
#
loop_
_entity_poly.entity_id
_entity_poly.type
_entity_poly.pdbx_seq_one_letter_code
_entity_poly.pdbx_strand_id
1 'polypeptide(L)'
;MLDTATKRRIDDCRDILVGKLPDPKAQIEQITIALIYKFMDDMDKESIELGGKAKFFSNYAIPNPEFPNDRKKDIVVPFEQYSWDNLFNAKVTATEMLRLYSEAITRMDKNPNIPPLFRDIFKNAFLPYRDPETLKLFLKTIGEFEYTH
;
A
#
# COMPACT_ATOMS: atom_id res chain seq x y z
N MET A 1 20.93 -8.44 11.86
CA MET A 1 20.81 -9.61 10.96
C MET A 1 19.33 -9.93 10.91
N LEU A 2 18.70 -10.04 9.73
CA LEU A 2 17.29 -10.44 9.63
C LEU A 2 17.10 -11.77 10.40
N ASP A 3 16.17 -11.78 11.35
CA ASP A 3 15.90 -12.98 12.14
C ASP A 3 15.36 -14.11 11.25
N THR A 4 15.41 -15.35 11.76
CA THR A 4 14.97 -16.54 11.02
C THR A 4 13.49 -16.44 10.62
N ALA A 5 12.66 -15.76 11.42
CA ALA A 5 11.24 -15.58 11.16
C ALA A 5 11.00 -14.67 9.93
N THR A 6 11.72 -13.55 9.84
CA THR A 6 11.61 -12.59 8.73
C THR A 6 12.08 -13.22 7.42
N LYS A 7 13.16 -14.00 7.45
CA LYS A 7 13.61 -14.75 6.26
C LYS A 7 12.54 -15.73 5.77
N ARG A 8 11.97 -16.51 6.68
CA ARG A 8 10.91 -17.46 6.35
C ARG A 8 9.70 -16.76 5.73
N ARG A 9 9.26 -15.62 6.28
CA ARG A 9 8.14 -14.86 5.71
C ARG A 9 8.43 -14.33 4.30
N ILE A 10 9.67 -13.92 4.02
CA ILE A 10 10.08 -13.52 2.66
C ILE A 10 10.01 -14.72 1.72
N ASP A 11 10.45 -15.90 2.16
CA ASP A 11 10.36 -17.13 1.38
C ASP A 11 8.89 -17.52 1.13
N ASP A 12 8.01 -17.42 2.15
CA ASP A 12 6.58 -17.67 2.02
C ASP A 12 5.93 -16.71 0.99
N CYS A 13 6.29 -15.42 1.02
CA CYS A 13 5.86 -14.45 0.00
C CYS A 13 6.31 -14.85 -1.40
N ARG A 14 7.57 -15.31 -1.56
CA ARG A 14 8.10 -15.76 -2.86
C ARG A 14 7.37 -17.00 -3.38
N ASP A 15 7.08 -17.94 -2.51
CA ASP A 15 6.35 -19.17 -2.85
C ASP A 15 4.91 -18.88 -3.31
N ILE A 16 4.26 -17.87 -2.73
CA ILE A 16 2.95 -17.40 -3.21
C ILE A 16 3.08 -16.78 -4.61
N LEU A 17 4.12 -15.98 -4.84
CA LEU A 17 4.30 -15.24 -6.08
C LEU A 17 4.85 -16.10 -7.22
N VAL A 18 5.66 -17.13 -6.97
CA VAL A 18 6.33 -17.92 -8.03
C VAL A 18 5.34 -18.58 -8.99
N GLY A 19 4.14 -18.92 -8.52
CA GLY A 19 3.07 -19.45 -9.35
C GLY A 19 2.44 -18.44 -10.33
N LYS A 20 2.63 -17.13 -10.12
CA LYS A 20 2.11 -16.05 -10.98
C LYS A 20 3.21 -15.22 -11.65
N LEU A 21 4.37 -15.12 -11.00
CA LEU A 21 5.52 -14.33 -11.39
C LEU A 21 6.76 -15.22 -11.36
N PRO A 22 7.20 -15.78 -12.50
CA PRO A 22 8.36 -16.65 -12.54
C PRO A 22 9.67 -15.87 -12.37
N ASP A 23 9.68 -14.56 -12.64
CA ASP A 23 10.86 -13.71 -12.53
C ASP A 23 11.14 -13.33 -11.06
N PRO A 24 12.28 -13.75 -10.46
CA PRO A 24 12.64 -13.42 -9.09
C PRO A 24 12.76 -11.92 -8.85
N LYS A 25 13.15 -11.14 -9.87
CA LYS A 25 13.26 -9.68 -9.73
C LYS A 25 11.88 -9.05 -9.53
N ALA A 26 10.89 -9.42 -10.35
CA ALA A 26 9.51 -9.00 -10.18
C ALA A 26 8.93 -9.41 -8.81
N GLN A 27 9.26 -10.60 -8.31
CA GLN A 27 8.82 -11.03 -6.97
C GLN A 27 9.35 -10.12 -5.87
N ILE A 28 10.65 -9.82 -5.90
CA ILE A 28 11.30 -8.92 -4.93
C ILE A 28 10.69 -7.52 -4.99
N GLU A 29 10.40 -7.02 -6.19
CA GLU A 29 9.75 -5.72 -6.39
C GLU A 29 8.35 -5.68 -5.76
N GLN A 30 7.52 -6.69 -5.98
CA GLN A 30 6.19 -6.77 -5.36
C GLN A 30 6.24 -6.86 -3.83
N ILE A 31 7.17 -7.66 -3.29
CA ILE A 31 7.41 -7.74 -1.84
C ILE A 31 7.82 -6.38 -1.29
N THR A 32 8.75 -5.70 -1.96
CA THR A 32 9.25 -4.38 -1.53
C THR A 32 8.12 -3.34 -1.50
N ILE A 33 7.33 -3.26 -2.58
CA ILE A 33 6.18 -2.35 -2.68
C ILE A 33 5.17 -2.65 -1.56
N ALA A 34 4.82 -3.92 -1.33
CA ALA A 34 3.85 -4.29 -0.32
C ALA A 34 4.34 -4.03 1.11
N LEU A 35 5.61 -4.27 1.40
CA LEU A 35 6.21 -3.95 2.70
C LEU A 35 6.19 -2.45 2.99
N ILE A 36 6.60 -1.62 2.03
CA ILE A 36 6.56 -0.15 2.18
C ILE A 36 5.11 0.34 2.31
N TYR A 37 4.19 -0.25 1.54
CA TYR A 37 2.77 0.05 1.64
C TYR A 37 2.22 -0.24 3.05
N LYS A 38 2.51 -1.42 3.60
CA LYS A 38 2.14 -1.79 4.96
C LYS A 38 2.79 -0.87 5.99
N PHE A 39 4.08 -0.59 5.83
CA PHE A 39 4.82 0.29 6.73
C PHE A 39 4.17 1.67 6.85
N MET A 40 3.74 2.26 5.72
CA MET A 40 3.03 3.53 5.75
C MET A 40 1.71 3.44 6.53
N ASP A 41 0.98 2.33 6.42
CA ASP A 41 -0.29 2.15 7.15
C ASP A 41 -0.06 1.96 8.65
N ASP A 42 0.93 1.15 9.02
CA ASP A 42 1.32 0.94 10.42
C ASP A 42 1.75 2.26 11.08
N MET A 43 2.52 3.10 10.38
CA MET A 43 2.90 4.43 10.88
C MET A 43 1.69 5.36 11.05
N ASP A 44 0.73 5.33 10.13
CA ASP A 44 -0.50 6.11 10.25
C ASP A 44 -1.32 5.67 11.48
N LYS A 45 -1.41 4.35 11.71
CA LYS A 45 -2.08 3.77 12.88
C LYS A 45 -1.40 4.17 14.18
N GLU A 46 -0.09 4.00 14.28
CA GLU A 46 0.69 4.42 15.45
C GLU A 46 0.49 5.92 15.73
N SER A 47 0.51 6.75 14.69
CA SER A 47 0.24 8.18 14.86
C SER A 47 -1.16 8.45 15.42
N ILE A 48 -2.19 7.71 14.99
CA ILE A 48 -3.56 7.85 15.50
C ILE A 48 -3.65 7.41 16.96
N GLU A 49 -3.01 6.28 17.32
CA GLU A 49 -3.01 5.75 18.69
C GLU A 49 -2.37 6.72 19.68
N LEU A 50 -1.36 7.48 19.25
CA LEU A 50 -0.71 8.53 20.03
C LEU A 50 -1.48 9.87 20.04
N GLY A 51 -2.70 9.91 19.48
CA GLY A 51 -3.56 11.11 19.42
C GLY A 51 -3.29 12.05 18.24
N GLY A 52 -2.48 11.61 17.27
CA GLY A 52 -2.23 12.28 16.01
C GLY A 52 -3.28 11.97 14.92
N LYS A 53 -2.88 12.07 13.66
CA LYS A 53 -3.75 11.84 12.49
C LYS A 53 -3.02 11.02 11.45
N ALA A 54 -3.75 10.20 10.69
CA ALA A 54 -3.24 9.59 9.47
C ALA A 54 -2.65 10.66 8.55
N LYS A 55 -1.49 10.36 7.99
CA LYS A 55 -0.77 11.21 7.04
C LYS A 55 -0.80 10.57 5.66
N PHE A 56 -0.29 9.35 5.53
CA PHE A 56 -0.06 8.72 4.23
C PHE A 56 -1.37 8.35 3.53
N PHE A 57 -2.32 7.77 4.23
CA PHE A 57 -3.62 7.38 3.70
C PHE A 57 -4.71 8.44 3.95
N SER A 58 -4.34 9.66 4.35
CA SER A 58 -5.33 10.73 4.48
C SER A 58 -5.71 11.35 3.13
N ASN A 59 -6.99 11.74 3.00
CA ASN A 59 -7.45 12.50 1.84
C ASN A 59 -6.72 13.85 1.80
N TYR A 60 -6.29 14.28 0.61
CA TYR A 60 -5.69 15.61 0.44
C TYR A 60 -6.48 16.45 -0.54
N ALA A 61 -6.38 17.76 -0.37
CA ALA A 61 -7.06 18.73 -1.20
C ALA A 61 -6.05 19.42 -2.11
N ILE A 62 -6.36 19.50 -3.40
CA ILE A 62 -5.59 20.29 -4.37
C ILE A 62 -6.37 21.53 -4.78
N PRO A 63 -5.71 22.69 -4.95
CA PRO A 63 -6.37 23.89 -5.46
C PRO A 63 -7.08 23.58 -6.78
N ASN A 64 -8.33 24.01 -6.88
CA ASN A 64 -9.07 23.88 -8.12
C ASN A 64 -8.49 24.85 -9.17
N PRO A 65 -8.04 24.38 -10.35
CA PRO A 65 -7.48 25.24 -11.38
C PRO A 65 -8.44 26.34 -11.86
N GLU A 66 -9.75 26.09 -11.84
CA GLU A 66 -10.78 27.06 -12.21
C GLU A 66 -11.04 28.09 -11.11
N PHE A 67 -10.75 27.73 -9.85
CA PHE A 67 -10.98 28.57 -8.68
C PHE A 67 -9.78 28.57 -7.72
N PRO A 68 -8.59 29.03 -8.17
CA PRO A 68 -7.32 28.84 -7.44
C PRO A 68 -7.26 29.57 -6.09
N ASN A 69 -8.13 30.57 -5.88
CA ASN A 69 -8.21 31.36 -4.65
C ASN A 69 -9.37 30.94 -3.72
N ASP A 70 -10.20 29.96 -4.13
CA ASP A 70 -11.34 29.50 -3.34
C ASP A 70 -11.09 28.09 -2.78
N ARG A 71 -10.56 28.04 -1.56
CA ARG A 71 -10.24 26.78 -0.85
C ARG A 71 -11.44 25.88 -0.59
N LYS A 72 -12.67 26.42 -0.64
CA LYS A 72 -13.89 25.60 -0.49
C LYS A 72 -14.17 24.75 -1.73
N LYS A 73 -13.53 25.09 -2.86
CA LYS A 73 -13.66 24.36 -4.13
C LYS A 73 -12.48 23.46 -4.43
N ASP A 74 -11.52 23.35 -3.51
CA ASP A 74 -10.38 22.44 -3.65
C ASP A 74 -10.87 21.02 -3.94
N ILE A 75 -10.19 20.35 -4.87
CA ILE A 75 -10.54 19.00 -5.29
C ILE A 75 -9.99 18.04 -4.24
N VAL A 76 -10.88 17.29 -3.60
CA VAL A 76 -10.49 16.25 -2.63
C VAL A 76 -10.11 14.99 -3.36
N VAL A 77 -8.88 14.52 -3.16
CA VAL A 77 -8.39 13.25 -3.68
C VAL A 77 -8.49 12.21 -2.57
N PRO A 78 -9.33 11.18 -2.73
CA PRO A 78 -9.54 10.18 -1.69
C PRO A 78 -8.38 9.17 -1.65
N PHE A 79 -7.71 9.06 -0.50
CA PHE A 79 -6.67 8.06 -0.24
C PHE A 79 -7.02 7.13 0.93
N GLU A 80 -7.98 7.52 1.78
CA GLU A 80 -8.38 6.75 2.97
C GLU A 80 -8.87 5.35 2.63
N GLN A 81 -9.57 5.21 1.51
CA GLN A 81 -10.05 3.93 0.98
C GLN A 81 -8.93 2.93 0.67
N TYR A 82 -7.68 3.39 0.56
CA TYR A 82 -6.52 2.55 0.28
C TYR A 82 -5.83 2.07 1.57
N SER A 83 -6.23 2.51 2.77
CA SER A 83 -5.63 1.98 4.01
C SER A 83 -5.75 0.44 4.11
N TRP A 84 -4.84 -0.17 4.86
CA TRP A 84 -4.78 -1.62 5.04
C TRP A 84 -6.09 -2.17 5.62
N ASP A 85 -6.68 -1.47 6.58
CA ASP A 85 -7.96 -1.85 7.18
C ASP A 85 -9.12 -1.82 6.18
N ASN A 86 -9.09 -0.88 5.24
CA ASN A 86 -10.07 -0.82 4.17
C ASN A 86 -9.88 -1.95 3.15
N LEU A 87 -8.64 -2.33 2.84
CA LEU A 87 -8.37 -3.50 1.99
C LEU A 87 -8.89 -4.80 2.61
N PHE A 88 -8.75 -4.95 3.93
CA PHE A 88 -9.13 -6.15 4.69
C PHE A 88 -10.50 -6.08 5.37
N ASN A 89 -11.30 -5.05 5.04
CA ASN A 89 -12.64 -4.91 5.58
C ASN A 89 -13.51 -6.12 5.24
N ALA A 90 -14.32 -6.61 6.19
CA ALA A 90 -15.16 -7.80 5.99
C ALA A 90 -16.16 -7.69 4.81
N LYS A 91 -16.49 -6.47 4.38
CA LYS A 91 -17.37 -6.22 3.22
C LYS A 91 -16.64 -6.21 1.88
N VAL A 92 -15.30 -6.18 1.89
CA VAL A 92 -14.47 -6.14 0.69
C VAL A 92 -14.23 -7.57 0.18
N THR A 93 -14.63 -7.82 -1.06
CA THR A 93 -14.37 -9.10 -1.73
C THR A 93 -12.92 -9.18 -2.19
N ALA A 94 -12.40 -10.38 -2.48
CA ALA A 94 -11.03 -10.51 -2.99
C ALA A 94 -10.83 -9.72 -4.31
N THR A 95 -11.83 -9.73 -5.20
CA THR A 95 -11.79 -8.96 -6.45
C THR A 95 -11.74 -7.46 -6.18
N GLU A 96 -12.50 -6.98 -5.20
CA GLU A 96 -12.50 -5.57 -4.82
C GLU A 96 -11.18 -5.17 -4.15
N MET A 97 -10.60 -6.03 -3.30
CA MET A 97 -9.25 -5.86 -2.76
C MET A 97 -8.22 -5.74 -3.88
N LEU A 98 -8.31 -6.58 -4.92
CA LEU A 98 -7.43 -6.50 -6.08
C LEU A 98 -7.54 -5.17 -6.81
N ARG A 99 -8.77 -4.70 -7.03
CA ARG A 99 -9.03 -3.39 -7.64
C ARG A 99 -8.43 -2.26 -6.80
N LEU A 100 -8.77 -2.22 -5.50
CA LEU A 100 -8.32 -1.19 -4.57
C LEU A 100 -6.80 -1.15 -4.45
N TYR A 101 -6.16 -2.30 -4.24
CA TYR A 101 -4.70 -2.37 -4.10
C TYR A 101 -3.97 -1.98 -5.40
N SER A 102 -4.45 -2.47 -6.56
CA SER A 102 -3.88 -2.10 -7.87
C SER A 102 -3.99 -0.60 -8.15
N GLU A 103 -5.14 0.00 -7.82
CA GLU A 103 -5.31 1.46 -7.89
C GLU A 103 -4.43 2.20 -6.88
N ALA A 104 -4.27 1.67 -5.68
CA ALA A 104 -3.48 2.29 -4.63
C ALA A 104 -2.01 2.41 -5.06
N ILE A 105 -1.36 1.29 -5.41
CA ILE A 105 0.07 1.27 -5.75
C ILE A 105 0.40 2.13 -6.99
N THR A 106 -0.56 2.32 -7.90
CA THR A 106 -0.40 3.18 -9.09
C THR A 106 -0.67 4.67 -8.82
N ARG A 107 -1.19 5.01 -7.63
CA ARG A 107 -1.52 6.38 -7.23
C ARG A 107 -0.63 6.92 -6.11
N MET A 108 0.05 6.06 -5.36
CA MET A 108 0.91 6.48 -4.25
C MET A 108 2.05 7.41 -4.68
N ASP A 109 2.57 7.27 -5.90
CA ASP A 109 3.58 8.19 -6.46
C ASP A 109 3.10 9.65 -6.57
N LYS A 110 1.78 9.86 -6.67
CA LYS A 110 1.13 11.18 -6.76
C LYS A 110 0.72 11.77 -5.42
N ASN A 111 0.82 10.99 -4.34
CA ASN A 111 0.38 11.41 -3.03
C ASN A 111 1.38 12.39 -2.39
N PRO A 112 1.05 13.69 -2.21
CA PRO A 112 1.97 14.68 -1.70
C PRO A 112 2.34 14.45 -0.23
N ASN A 113 1.55 13.65 0.51
CA ASN A 113 1.83 13.32 1.91
C ASN A 113 2.96 12.30 2.06
N ILE A 114 3.34 11.61 0.97
CA ILE A 114 4.40 10.60 0.96
C ILE A 114 5.76 11.26 0.69
N PRO A 115 6.78 11.04 1.55
CA PRO A 115 8.15 11.49 1.33
C PRO A 115 8.68 11.09 -0.05
N PRO A 116 9.50 11.93 -0.71
CA PRO A 116 10.03 11.63 -2.06
C PRO A 116 10.63 10.24 -2.20
N LEU A 117 11.42 9.80 -1.21
CA LEU A 117 12.04 8.47 -1.20
C LEU A 117 11.04 7.32 -1.38
N PHE A 118 9.88 7.39 -0.70
CA PHE A 118 8.85 6.36 -0.83
C PHE A 118 8.04 6.53 -2.12
N ARG A 119 7.79 7.77 -2.56
CA ARG A 119 7.12 8.00 -3.86
C ARG A 119 7.90 7.40 -5.03
N ASP A 120 9.22 7.48 -4.99
CA ASP A 120 10.07 6.91 -6.04
C ASP A 120 9.96 5.38 -6.12
N ILE A 121 9.64 4.70 -5.01
CA ILE A 121 9.39 3.24 -4.99
C ILE A 121 8.08 2.91 -5.73
N PHE A 122 7.06 3.76 -5.64
CA PHE A 122 5.79 3.58 -6.33
C PHE A 122 5.80 4.07 -7.78
N LYS A 123 6.90 4.67 -8.24
CA LYS A 123 6.99 5.21 -9.60
C LYS A 123 6.94 4.06 -10.61
N ASN A 124 5.92 4.08 -11.47
CA ASN A 124 5.60 2.99 -12.40
C ASN A 124 5.27 1.65 -11.72
N ALA A 125 4.93 1.65 -10.42
CA ALA A 125 4.48 0.45 -9.75
C ALA A 125 3.15 -0.02 -10.35
N PHE A 126 3.03 -1.33 -10.56
CA PHE A 126 1.80 -1.98 -11.00
C PHE A 126 1.73 -3.39 -10.44
N LEU A 127 0.53 -3.98 -10.48
CA LEU A 127 0.32 -5.37 -10.11
C LEU A 127 0.45 -6.24 -11.37
N PRO A 128 1.49 -7.08 -11.49
CA PRO A 128 1.78 -7.84 -12.71
C PRO A 128 0.93 -9.11 -12.87
N TYR A 129 -0.07 -9.34 -12.02
CA TYR A 129 -0.99 -10.47 -12.08
C TYR A 129 -2.41 -10.05 -11.72
N ARG A 130 -3.42 -10.86 -12.09
CA ARG A 130 -4.85 -10.56 -11.90
C ARG A 130 -5.59 -11.66 -11.16
N ASP A 131 -4.96 -12.23 -10.15
CA ASP A 131 -5.51 -13.32 -9.33
C ASP A 131 -5.85 -12.81 -7.92
N PRO A 132 -7.15 -12.63 -7.59
CA PRO A 132 -7.57 -12.06 -6.30
C PRO A 132 -7.15 -12.87 -5.08
N GLU A 133 -7.23 -14.20 -5.15
CA GLU A 133 -6.91 -15.07 -4.01
C GLU A 133 -5.40 -15.09 -3.74
N THR A 134 -4.58 -15.09 -4.79
CA THR A 134 -3.12 -14.95 -4.67
C THR A 134 -2.76 -13.61 -4.03
N LEU A 135 -3.38 -12.51 -4.47
CA LEU A 135 -3.13 -11.20 -3.86
C LEU A 135 -3.54 -11.19 -2.39
N LYS A 136 -4.72 -11.72 -2.07
CA LYS A 136 -5.23 -11.77 -0.69
C LYS A 136 -4.29 -12.57 0.21
N LEU A 137 -3.82 -13.74 -0.23
CA LEU A 137 -2.87 -14.55 0.52
C LEU A 137 -1.54 -13.81 0.68
N PHE A 138 -1.01 -13.23 -0.40
CA PHE A 138 0.22 -12.45 -0.41
C PHE A 138 0.17 -11.28 0.59
N LEU A 139 -0.88 -10.45 0.53
CA LEU A 139 -1.04 -9.32 1.44
C LEU A 139 -1.24 -9.78 2.88
N LYS A 140 -1.92 -10.91 3.14
CA LYS A 140 -1.99 -11.48 4.49
C LYS A 140 -0.61 -11.82 5.04
N THR A 141 0.23 -12.48 4.24
CA THR A 141 1.61 -12.81 4.63
C THR A 141 2.44 -11.55 4.88
N ILE A 142 2.29 -10.51 4.04
CA ILE A 142 2.90 -9.19 4.29
C ILE A 142 2.40 -8.59 5.62
N GLY A 143 1.12 -8.78 5.94
CA GLY A 143 0.48 -8.36 7.19
C GLY A 143 1.13 -8.91 8.45
N GLU A 144 1.82 -10.04 8.36
CA GLU A 144 2.50 -10.65 9.50
C GLU A 144 3.84 -9.99 9.83
N PHE A 145 4.43 -9.20 8.92
CA PHE A 145 5.69 -8.52 9.21
C PHE A 145 5.51 -7.49 10.32
N GLU A 146 6.28 -7.64 11.39
CA GLU A 146 6.31 -6.72 12.53
C GLU A 146 7.59 -5.89 12.47
N TYR A 147 7.45 -4.58 12.62
CA TYR A 147 8.57 -3.66 12.74
C TYR A 147 8.92 -3.53 14.22
N THR A 148 9.84 -4.36 14.71
CA THR A 148 10.37 -4.20 16.06
C THR A 148 11.05 -2.84 16.18
N HIS A 149 10.54 -2.00 17.08
CA HIS A 149 11.14 -0.73 17.47
C HIS A 149 12.12 -0.93 18.62
#